data_AF-A0AAE3UBP6-F1
#
_entry.id   AF-A0AAE3UBP6-F1
#
_cell.length_a   1.000
_cell.length_b   1.000
_cell.length_c   1.000
_cell.angle_alpha   90.00
_cell.angle_beta   90.00
_cell.angle_gamma   90.00
#
_symmetry.space_group_name_H-M   'P 1'
#
loop_
_entity.id
_entity.type
_entity.pdbx_description
1 polymer ?
#
loop_
_entity_poly.entity_id
_entity_poly.type
_entity_poly.pdbx_seq_one_letter_code
_entity_poly.pdbx_strand_id
1 'polypeptide(L)'
;MITLLPHPTDDVTFLSCLETLIQNRVKEYKPKHLYLIRLDNWFDDKWLGFSGTRMHEISIWQLDQVTVPPFHPNRVESCLYYKLEEGSYTSREISTPLHIIQASTDNLQRKITDFTDDGLFVWYSSKSKMNAMGAIMMYWVKDNECFPFYLSLSGGLSWKVQKTKGITRSQVQEMLAAN
;
A
#
# COMPACT_ATOMS: atom_id res chain seq x y z
N MET A 1 -3.95 -13.75 12.03
CA MET A 1 -3.33 -13.92 10.70
C MET A 1 -4.14 -13.09 9.72
N ILE A 2 -3.48 -12.29 8.88
CA ILE A 2 -4.15 -11.50 7.83
C ILE A 2 -4.08 -12.34 6.55
N THR A 3 -5.24 -12.58 5.93
CA THR A 3 -5.38 -13.38 4.71
C THR A 3 -6.05 -12.53 3.65
N LEU A 4 -5.45 -12.47 2.47
CA LEU A 4 -5.99 -11.74 1.34
C LEU A 4 -6.95 -12.64 0.56
N LEU A 5 -8.08 -12.07 0.13
CA LEU A 5 -9.01 -12.80 -0.72
C LEU A 5 -8.43 -12.92 -2.14
N PRO A 6 -8.19 -14.14 -2.64
CA PRO A 6 -7.66 -14.33 -3.98
C PRO A 6 -8.72 -14.00 -5.03
N HIS A 7 -8.29 -13.42 -6.15
CA HIS A 7 -9.10 -13.24 -7.35
C HIS A 7 -8.55 -14.14 -8.49
N PRO A 8 -9.37 -14.61 -9.45
CA PRO A 8 -8.90 -15.47 -10.55
C PRO A 8 -7.74 -14.91 -11.40
N THR A 9 -7.55 -13.59 -11.38
CA THR A 9 -6.49 -12.89 -12.12
C THR A 9 -5.19 -12.74 -11.33
N ASP A 10 -5.17 -13.15 -10.06
CA ASP A 10 -3.98 -13.06 -9.22
C ASP A 10 -3.19 -14.35 -9.26
N ASP A 11 -1.88 -14.20 -9.24
CA ASP A 11 -0.97 -15.28 -8.97
C ASP A 11 -0.96 -15.56 -7.46
N VAL A 12 -1.24 -16.81 -7.07
CA VAL A 12 -1.29 -17.22 -5.66
C VAL A 12 0.06 -17.05 -4.96
N THR A 13 1.17 -17.24 -5.68
CA THR A 13 2.52 -17.08 -5.11
C THR A 13 2.87 -15.61 -4.91
N PHE A 14 2.36 -14.70 -5.75
CA PHE A 14 2.43 -13.26 -5.47
C PHE A 14 1.65 -12.90 -4.21
N LEU A 15 0.43 -13.42 -4.04
CA LEU A 15 -0.37 -13.17 -2.84
C LEU A 15 0.32 -13.68 -1.58
N SER A 16 0.95 -14.87 -1.62
CA SER A 16 1.75 -15.38 -0.51
C SER A 16 2.93 -14.47 -0.16
N CYS A 17 3.64 -13.92 -1.15
CA CYS A 17 4.69 -12.92 -0.90
C CYS A 17 4.11 -11.67 -0.23
N LEU A 18 2.95 -11.19 -0.70
CA LEU A 18 2.30 -10.00 -0.15
C LEU A 18 1.84 -10.23 1.30
N GLU A 19 1.20 -11.36 1.60
CA GLU A 19 0.80 -11.73 2.96
C GLU A 19 2.00 -11.81 3.90
N THR A 20 3.10 -12.40 3.44
CA THR A 20 4.36 -12.48 4.20
C THR A 20 4.88 -11.08 4.54
N LEU A 21 4.92 -10.18 3.55
CA LEU A 21 5.38 -8.80 3.74
C LEU A 21 4.47 -8.04 4.71
N ILE A 22 3.14 -8.15 4.55
CA ILE A 22 2.17 -7.51 5.43
C ILE A 22 2.31 -8.04 6.85
N GLN A 23 2.39 -9.37 7.04
CA GLN A 23 2.51 -9.98 8.36
C GLN A 23 3.82 -9.59 9.06
N ASN A 24 4.94 -9.54 8.32
CA ASN A 24 6.20 -9.04 8.83
C ASN A 24 6.05 -7.61 9.38
N ARG A 25 5.45 -6.70 8.59
CA ARG A 25 5.23 -5.30 9.01
C ARG A 25 4.25 -5.15 10.15
N VAL A 26 3.18 -5.91 10.14
CA VAL A 26 2.19 -5.91 11.22
C VAL A 26 2.81 -6.40 12.54
N LYS A 27 3.70 -7.41 12.48
CA LYS A 27 4.40 -7.91 13.67
C LYS A 27 5.43 -6.92 14.22
N GLU A 28 6.18 -6.27 13.33
CA GLU A 28 7.22 -5.31 13.67
C GLU A 28 6.64 -3.99 14.19
N TYR A 29 5.72 -3.40 13.43
CA TYR A 29 5.20 -2.06 13.69
C TYR A 29 4.02 -2.06 14.68
N LYS A 30 3.25 -3.16 14.74
CA LYS A 30 2.02 -3.28 15.54
C LYS A 30 1.08 -2.06 15.41
N PRO A 31 0.74 -1.63 14.17
CA PRO A 31 -0.04 -0.43 13.95
C PRO A 31 -1.43 -0.54 14.60
N LYS A 32 -1.94 0.56 15.17
CA LYS A 32 -3.33 0.56 15.70
C LYS A 32 -4.37 0.36 14.59
N HIS A 33 -4.07 0.88 13.40
CA HIS A 33 -4.96 0.84 12.24
C HIS A 33 -4.26 0.17 11.05
N LEU A 34 -4.95 -0.74 10.36
CA LEU A 34 -4.44 -1.40 9.16
C LEU A 34 -5.44 -1.24 8.01
N TYR A 35 -4.98 -0.67 6.90
CA TYR A 35 -5.76 -0.51 5.68
C TYR A 35 -5.13 -1.35 4.57
N LEU A 36 -5.94 -2.19 3.91
CA LEU A 36 -5.52 -3.00 2.77
C LEU A 36 -6.33 -2.58 1.55
N ILE A 37 -5.66 -1.94 0.59
CA ILE A 37 -6.26 -1.33 -0.59
C ILE A 37 -5.82 -2.11 -1.82
N ARG A 38 -6.78 -2.79 -2.45
CA ARG A 38 -6.58 -3.51 -3.70
C ARG A 38 -6.83 -2.58 -4.87
N LEU A 39 -5.86 -2.45 -5.75
CA LEU A 39 -5.95 -1.60 -6.93
C LEU A 39 -6.14 -2.43 -8.20
N ASP A 40 -7.04 -1.98 -9.08
CA ASP A 40 -7.18 -2.50 -10.43
C ASP A 40 -5.88 -2.23 -11.20
N ASN A 41 -5.17 -3.31 -11.53
CA ASN A 41 -3.97 -3.34 -12.35
C ASN A 41 -2.69 -2.81 -11.65
N TRP A 42 -1.55 -2.99 -12.31
CA TRP A 42 -0.22 -2.58 -11.84
C TRP A 42 -0.10 -1.04 -11.72
N PHE A 43 0.74 -0.59 -10.78
CA PHE A 43 1.21 0.78 -10.61
C PHE A 43 2.73 0.82 -10.27
N ASP A 44 3.43 1.88 -10.69
CA ASP A 44 4.88 2.06 -10.51
C ASP A 44 5.23 2.89 -9.25
N ASP A 45 6.53 3.02 -8.99
CA ASP A 45 7.07 3.74 -7.82
C ASP A 45 6.86 5.26 -7.86
N LYS A 46 6.37 5.80 -8.99
CA LYS A 46 6.02 7.21 -9.08
C LYS A 46 4.80 7.57 -8.23
N TRP A 47 4.05 6.58 -7.75
CA TRP A 47 2.95 6.81 -6.82
C TRP A 47 3.42 7.01 -5.37
N LEU A 48 4.69 6.70 -5.06
CA LEU A 48 5.24 6.81 -3.71
C LEU A 48 5.47 8.28 -3.31
N GLY A 49 4.62 8.82 -2.43
CA GLY A 49 4.68 10.21 -2.00
C GLY A 49 4.15 11.21 -3.04
N PHE A 50 3.43 10.71 -4.05
CA PHE A 50 2.85 11.58 -5.08
C PHE A 50 1.52 12.15 -4.60
N SER A 51 1.41 13.49 -4.63
CA SER A 51 0.26 14.21 -4.09
C SER A 51 -0.62 14.88 -5.17
N GLY A 52 -0.25 14.75 -6.44
CA GLY A 52 -0.95 15.35 -7.58
C GLY A 52 -0.12 16.42 -8.29
N THR A 53 -0.79 17.21 -9.13
CA THR A 53 -0.19 18.29 -9.93
C THR A 53 -0.80 19.65 -9.56
N ARG A 54 0.00 20.72 -9.56
CA ARG A 54 -0.51 22.11 -9.62
C ARG A 54 -0.32 22.63 -11.05
N MET A 55 -1.34 23.29 -11.58
CA MET A 55 -1.34 23.92 -12.92
C MET A 55 -0.84 22.99 -14.04
N HIS A 56 -1.54 21.87 -14.25
CA HIS A 56 -1.44 20.93 -15.39
C HIS A 56 -0.08 20.29 -15.74
N GLU A 57 1.08 20.79 -15.26
CA GLU A 57 2.39 20.32 -15.73
C GLU A 57 3.44 20.12 -14.61
N ILE A 58 3.16 20.50 -13.36
CA ILE A 58 4.12 20.37 -12.26
C ILE A 58 3.65 19.31 -11.25
N SER A 59 4.28 18.13 -11.29
CA SER A 59 4.15 17.08 -10.27
C SER A 59 4.75 17.56 -8.94
N ILE A 60 3.97 17.52 -7.85
CA ILE A 60 4.44 17.92 -6.53
C ILE A 60 4.69 16.67 -5.67
N TRP A 61 5.90 16.59 -5.14
CA TRP A 61 6.28 15.68 -4.08
C TRP A 61 6.38 16.50 -2.80
N GLN A 62 5.41 16.40 -1.89
CA GLN A 62 5.53 17.00 -0.56
C GLN A 62 6.28 16.00 0.33
N LEU A 63 7.59 16.16 0.45
CA LEU A 63 8.44 15.26 1.24
C LEU A 63 8.10 15.33 2.75
N ASP A 64 7.61 16.47 3.23
CA ASP A 64 7.34 16.69 4.65
C ASP A 64 5.92 16.30 5.06
N GLN A 65 4.99 16.13 4.09
CA GLN A 65 3.58 15.82 4.34
C GLN A 65 3.03 14.90 3.26
N VAL A 66 3.24 13.59 3.47
CA VAL A 66 2.75 12.54 2.57
C VAL A 66 1.22 12.55 2.52
N THR A 67 0.67 12.69 1.31
CA THR A 67 -0.78 12.62 1.09
C THR A 67 -1.22 11.21 0.72
N VAL A 68 -2.53 10.94 0.79
CA VAL A 68 -3.10 9.76 0.15
C VAL A 68 -2.75 9.79 -1.35
N PRO A 69 -2.20 8.71 -1.93
CA PRO A 69 -1.91 8.66 -3.36
C PRO A 69 -3.21 8.88 -4.14
N PRO A 70 -3.25 9.77 -5.14
CA PRO A 70 -4.47 10.19 -5.82
C PRO A 70 -4.93 9.17 -6.86
N PHE A 71 -5.10 7.90 -6.46
CA PHE A 71 -5.71 6.89 -7.31
C PHE A 71 -7.19 7.25 -7.51
N HIS A 72 -7.63 7.24 -8.76
CA HIS A 72 -9.05 7.42 -9.06
C HIS A 72 -9.87 6.32 -8.37
N PRO A 73 -11.03 6.60 -7.74
CA PRO A 73 -11.80 5.59 -7.01
C PRO A 73 -12.17 4.35 -7.83
N ASN A 74 -12.42 4.50 -9.14
CA ASN A 74 -12.64 3.35 -10.05
C ASN A 74 -11.46 2.38 -10.14
N ARG A 75 -10.25 2.77 -9.72
CA ARG A 75 -9.10 1.87 -9.60
C ARG A 75 -9.07 1.13 -8.27
N VAL A 76 -9.93 1.42 -7.30
CA VAL A 76 -9.95 0.74 -6.00
C VAL A 76 -10.96 -0.40 -6.08
N GLU A 77 -10.47 -1.64 -6.19
CA GLU A 77 -11.32 -2.84 -6.24
C GLU A 77 -11.87 -3.19 -4.85
N SER A 78 -11.06 -2.98 -3.80
CA SER A 78 -11.49 -3.13 -2.42
C SER A 78 -10.64 -2.31 -1.47
N CYS A 79 -11.22 -1.96 -0.32
CA CYS A 79 -10.51 -1.33 0.79
C CYS A 79 -10.98 -1.98 2.09
N LEU A 80 -10.12 -2.81 2.68
CA LEU A 80 -10.39 -3.45 3.97
C LEU A 80 -9.73 -2.65 5.09
N TYR A 81 -10.38 -2.62 6.24
CA TYR A 81 -9.88 -1.92 7.42
C TYR A 81 -9.96 -2.81 8.64
N TYR A 82 -8.84 -2.87 9.36
CA TYR A 82 -8.70 -3.60 10.61
C TYR A 82 -8.19 -2.65 11.70
N LYS A 83 -8.69 -2.84 12.91
CA LYS A 83 -8.24 -2.11 14.09
C LYS A 83 -7.67 -3.10 15.11
N LEU A 84 -6.53 -2.76 15.70
CA LEU A 84 -5.93 -3.53 16.78
C LEU A 84 -6.71 -3.29 18.07
N GLU A 85 -7.37 -4.33 18.58
CA GLU A 85 -8.18 -4.33 19.79
C GLU A 85 -7.84 -5.56 20.61
N GLU A 86 -7.51 -5.37 21.89
CA GLU A 86 -7.20 -6.47 22.83
C GLU A 86 -6.11 -7.44 22.31
N GLY A 87 -5.15 -6.92 21.55
CA GLY A 87 -4.05 -7.70 20.98
C GLY A 87 -4.38 -8.45 19.68
N SER A 88 -5.56 -8.25 19.10
CA SER A 88 -5.97 -8.86 17.84
C SER A 88 -6.52 -7.83 16.84
N TYR A 89 -6.37 -8.09 15.54
CA TYR A 89 -6.92 -7.21 14.50
C TYR A 89 -8.35 -7.61 14.17
N THR A 90 -9.29 -6.71 14.41
CA THR A 90 -10.72 -6.90 14.13
C THR A 90 -11.12 -6.09 12.90
N SER A 91 -11.82 -6.72 11.96
CA SER A 91 -12.37 -6.03 10.78
C SER A 91 -13.39 -4.98 11.20
N ARG A 92 -13.33 -3.81 10.59
CA ARG A 92 -14.22 -2.67 10.85
C ARG A 92 -14.64 -2.00 9.55
N GLU A 93 -15.78 -1.34 9.60
CA GLU A 93 -16.23 -0.49 8.50
C GLU A 93 -15.38 0.78 8.42
N ILE A 94 -15.16 1.25 7.18
CA ILE A 94 -14.43 2.49 6.92
C ILE A 94 -15.40 3.65 7.06
N SER A 95 -15.16 4.52 8.05
CA SER A 95 -15.99 5.72 8.26
C SER A 95 -15.69 6.84 7.26
N THR A 96 -14.44 6.96 6.82
CA THR A 96 -13.99 7.98 5.88
C THR A 96 -13.27 7.31 4.71
N PRO A 97 -13.80 7.36 3.48
CA PRO A 97 -13.16 6.73 2.33
C PRO A 97 -11.80 7.37 2.03
N LEU A 98 -10.78 6.55 1.74
CA LEU A 98 -9.44 7.02 1.41
C LEU A 98 -9.41 7.71 0.04
N HIS A 99 -9.97 7.07 -0.98
CA HIS A 99 -9.99 7.55 -2.37
C HIS A 99 -11.38 8.09 -2.72
N ILE A 100 -11.43 9.34 -3.15
CA ILE A 100 -12.66 10.05 -3.54
C ILE A 100 -12.46 10.80 -4.86
N ILE A 101 -13.55 11.12 -5.56
CA ILE A 101 -13.51 11.96 -6.75
C ILE A 101 -13.36 13.41 -6.29
N GLN A 102 -12.27 14.07 -6.69
CA GLN A 102 -12.00 15.47 -6.40
C GLN A 102 -10.96 16.06 -7.37
N ALA A 103 -10.78 17.39 -7.35
CA ALA A 103 -9.77 18.05 -8.17
C ALA A 103 -8.34 17.71 -7.70
N SER A 104 -7.39 17.71 -8.63
CA SER A 104 -5.98 17.39 -8.34
C SER A 104 -5.37 18.30 -7.27
N THR A 105 -5.79 19.56 -7.22
CA THR A 105 -5.36 20.52 -6.19
C THR A 105 -5.81 20.15 -4.79
N ASP A 106 -6.95 19.47 -4.67
CA ASP A 106 -7.55 19.12 -3.38
C ASP A 106 -6.92 17.84 -2.80
N ASN A 107 -6.30 17.00 -3.66
CA ASN A 107 -5.48 15.87 -3.21
C ASN A 107 -4.31 16.31 -2.33
N LEU A 108 -3.77 17.51 -2.56
CA LEU A 108 -2.68 18.10 -1.78
C LEU A 108 -3.08 18.36 -0.32
N GLN A 109 -4.39 18.40 0.00
CA GLN A 109 -4.90 18.63 1.34
C GLN A 109 -5.26 17.34 2.08
N ARG A 110 -5.19 16.17 1.42
CA ARG A 110 -5.54 14.88 2.03
C ARG A 110 -4.31 14.19 2.57
N LYS A 111 -3.83 14.60 3.74
CA LYS A 111 -2.64 14.02 4.34
C LYS A 111 -2.96 12.64 4.86
N ILE A 112 -2.02 11.71 4.76
CA ILE A 112 -2.22 10.36 5.29
C ILE A 112 -2.43 10.38 6.82
N THR A 113 -1.81 11.36 7.48
CA THR A 113 -1.92 11.62 8.93
C THR A 113 -3.29 12.12 9.36
N ASP A 114 -4.14 12.59 8.43
CA ASP A 114 -5.51 13.01 8.76
C ASP A 114 -6.42 11.81 9.08
N PHE A 115 -6.00 10.58 8.71
CA PHE A 115 -6.75 9.35 8.93
C PHE A 115 -6.37 8.63 10.23
N THR A 116 -5.11 8.76 10.66
CA THR A 116 -4.58 8.10 11.86
C THR A 116 -3.20 8.65 12.24
N ASP A 117 -2.87 8.59 13.52
CA ASP A 117 -1.52 8.86 14.06
C ASP A 117 -0.65 7.60 14.17
N ASP A 118 -1.24 6.41 13.98
CA ASP A 118 -0.60 5.11 14.18
C ASP A 118 -1.27 4.05 13.28
N GLY A 119 -0.79 3.93 12.05
CA GLY A 119 -1.43 3.05 11.07
C GLY A 119 -0.53 2.57 9.96
N LEU A 120 -0.90 1.45 9.35
CA LEU A 120 -0.25 0.90 8.17
C LEU A 120 -1.25 0.86 7.01
N PHE A 121 -0.92 1.56 5.94
CA PHE A 121 -1.70 1.57 4.71
C PHE A 121 -0.95 0.77 3.66
N VAL A 122 -1.61 -0.22 3.04
CA VAL A 122 -1.00 -1.11 2.05
C VAL A 122 -1.82 -1.04 0.77
N TRP A 123 -1.26 -0.45 -0.27
CA TRP A 123 -1.77 -0.57 -1.63
C TRP A 123 -1.09 -1.72 -2.33
N TYR A 124 -1.86 -2.58 -2.99
CA TYR A 124 -1.33 -3.66 -3.79
C TYR A 124 -2.08 -3.83 -5.11
N SER A 125 -1.37 -4.23 -6.16
CA SER A 125 -1.94 -4.38 -7.49
C SER A 125 -2.68 -5.71 -7.64
N SER A 126 -3.81 -5.70 -8.33
CA SER A 126 -4.46 -6.89 -8.88
C SER A 126 -3.82 -7.34 -10.20
N LYS A 127 -4.36 -8.43 -10.77
CA LYS A 127 -4.01 -8.90 -12.13
C LYS A 127 -2.55 -9.37 -12.27
N SER A 128 -1.95 -9.81 -11.17
CA SER A 128 -0.53 -10.19 -11.13
C SER A 128 -0.19 -11.37 -12.04
N LYS A 129 -1.14 -12.27 -12.30
CA LYS A 129 -0.99 -13.38 -13.24
C LYS A 129 -0.88 -12.92 -14.70
N MET A 130 -1.73 -11.96 -15.10
CA MET A 130 -1.75 -11.46 -16.48
C MET A 130 -0.55 -10.58 -16.79
N ASN A 131 -0.12 -9.78 -15.81
CA ASN A 131 0.99 -8.85 -15.99
C ASN A 131 2.36 -9.50 -15.77
N ALA A 132 2.40 -10.71 -15.18
CA ALA A 132 3.61 -11.29 -14.61
C ALA A 132 4.36 -10.30 -13.71
N MET A 133 3.61 -9.42 -13.04
CA MET A 133 4.12 -8.30 -12.27
C MET A 133 3.16 -7.93 -11.14
N GLY A 134 3.72 -7.50 -10.03
CA GLY A 134 2.99 -7.10 -8.85
C GLY A 134 3.67 -5.92 -8.17
N ALA A 135 2.88 -5.01 -7.65
CA ALA A 135 3.35 -3.81 -6.96
C ALA A 135 2.71 -3.69 -5.59
N ILE A 136 3.51 -3.21 -4.65
CA ILE A 136 3.16 -3.04 -3.25
C ILE A 136 3.69 -1.67 -2.84
N MET A 137 2.84 -0.87 -2.23
CA MET A 137 3.21 0.40 -1.63
C MET A 137 2.67 0.43 -0.22
N MET A 138 3.52 0.74 0.76
CA MET A 138 3.15 0.76 2.16
C MET A 138 3.50 2.10 2.78
N TYR A 139 2.53 2.73 3.43
CA TYR A 139 2.76 3.91 4.26
C TYR A 139 2.57 3.50 5.71
N TRP A 140 3.65 3.53 6.48
CA TRP A 140 3.56 3.39 7.92
C TRP A 140 3.50 4.78 8.54
N VAL A 141 2.41 5.09 9.22
CA VAL A 141 2.23 6.32 9.98
C VAL A 141 2.47 6.04 11.44
N LYS A 142 3.35 6.82 12.07
CA LYS A 142 3.61 6.77 13.51
C LYS A 142 3.93 8.17 14.02
N ASP A 143 3.23 8.59 15.08
CA ASP A 143 3.43 9.87 15.75
C ASP A 143 3.35 11.07 14.77
N ASN A 144 2.41 10.99 13.82
CA ASN A 144 2.21 11.93 12.70
C ASN A 144 3.36 12.03 11.69
N GLU A 145 4.32 11.11 11.73
CA GLU A 145 5.31 10.92 10.67
C GLU A 145 4.89 9.78 9.75
N CYS A 146 5.22 9.88 8.47
CA CYS A 146 4.94 8.84 7.49
C CYS A 146 6.24 8.29 6.91
N PHE A 147 6.38 6.96 6.94
CA PHE A 147 7.49 6.19 6.39
C PHE A 147 7.01 5.38 5.18
N PRO A 148 7.02 5.97 3.97
CA PRO A 148 6.52 5.31 2.77
C PRO A 148 7.60 4.44 2.13
N PHE A 149 7.23 3.24 1.68
CA PHE A 149 8.07 2.47 0.76
C PHE A 149 7.26 1.83 -0.37
N TYR A 150 7.97 1.48 -1.44
CA TYR A 150 7.47 0.79 -2.62
C TYR A 150 8.33 -0.41 -2.94
N LEU A 151 7.68 -1.46 -3.44
CA LEU A 151 8.29 -2.67 -3.97
C LEU A 151 7.52 -3.11 -5.21
N SER A 152 8.24 -3.49 -6.27
CA SER A 152 7.68 -4.32 -7.34
C SER A 152 8.34 -5.69 -7.37
N LEU A 153 7.51 -6.69 -7.64
CA LEU A 153 7.92 -8.06 -7.86
C LEU A 153 7.64 -8.43 -9.32
N SER A 154 8.57 -9.10 -9.97
CA SER A 154 8.37 -9.69 -11.30
C SER A 154 8.15 -11.19 -11.16
N GLY A 155 7.13 -11.70 -11.84
CA GLY A 155 6.81 -13.13 -11.94
C GLY A 155 7.76 -13.90 -12.86
N GLY A 156 7.53 -15.20 -12.96
CA GLY A 156 8.37 -16.16 -13.70
C GLY A 156 8.33 -17.52 -13.03
N LEU A 157 9.47 -18.23 -12.97
CA LEU A 157 9.60 -19.46 -12.16
C LEU A 157 9.45 -19.19 -10.65
N SER A 158 9.79 -17.98 -10.22
CA SER A 158 9.59 -17.48 -8.86
C SER A 158 9.43 -15.96 -8.87
N TRP A 159 8.67 -15.42 -7.93
CA TRP A 159 8.53 -13.98 -7.76
C TRP A 159 9.80 -13.38 -7.18
N LYS A 160 10.37 -12.41 -7.88
CA LYS A 160 11.65 -11.78 -7.51
C LYS A 160 11.48 -10.28 -7.34
N VAL A 161 12.24 -9.73 -6.40
CA VAL A 161 12.34 -8.28 -6.19
C VAL A 161 12.91 -7.62 -7.46
N GLN A 162 12.09 -6.82 -8.11
CA GLN A 162 12.46 -6.09 -9.32
C GLN A 162 12.92 -4.67 -8.97
N LYS A 163 12.11 -3.93 -8.21
CA LYS A 163 12.39 -2.54 -7.83
C LYS A 163 12.02 -2.30 -6.37
N THR A 164 12.81 -1.48 -5.66
CA THR A 164 12.47 -0.97 -4.33
C THR A 164 12.69 0.54 -4.26
N LYS A 165 11.94 1.22 -3.40
CA LYS A 165 12.12 2.65 -3.07
C LYS A 165 11.67 2.87 -1.63
N GLY A 166 12.48 3.54 -0.80
CA GLY A 166 12.21 3.67 0.64
C GLY A 166 12.49 2.41 1.48
N ILE A 167 12.93 1.31 0.85
CA ILE A 167 13.35 0.07 1.49
C ILE A 167 14.48 -0.58 0.68
N THR A 168 15.40 -1.27 1.36
CA THR A 168 16.48 -1.98 0.66
C THR A 168 16.02 -3.33 0.13
N ARG A 169 16.68 -3.81 -0.93
CA ARG A 169 16.44 -5.15 -1.48
C ARG A 169 16.73 -6.26 -0.46
N SER A 170 17.81 -6.13 0.33
CA SER A 170 18.18 -7.13 1.36
C SER A 170 17.09 -7.28 2.39
N GLN A 171 16.58 -6.16 2.92
CA GLN A 171 15.46 -6.17 3.89
C GLN A 171 14.25 -6.90 3.32
N VAL A 172 13.84 -6.60 2.07
CA VAL A 172 12.71 -7.31 1.45
C VAL A 172 12.97 -8.80 1.31
N GLN A 173 14.18 -9.20 0.89
CA GLN A 173 14.55 -10.60 0.75
C GLN A 173 14.55 -11.33 2.09
N GLU A 174 15.03 -10.69 3.16
CA GLU A 174 14.98 -11.22 4.52
C GLU A 174 13.54 -11.43 4.98
N MET A 175 12.62 -10.49 4.70
CA MET A 175 11.19 -10.68 5.01
C MET A 175 10.60 -11.88 4.28
N LEU A 176 10.90 -12.03 2.99
CA LEU A 176 10.37 -13.10 2.16
C LEU A 176 10.98 -14.47 2.49
N ALA A 177 12.17 -14.49 3.11
CA ALA A 177 12.84 -15.71 3.56
C ALA A 177 12.44 -16.14 4.99
N ALA A 178 11.83 -15.25 5.78
CA ALA A 178 11.54 -15.46 7.20
C ALA A 178 10.29 -16.33 7.49
N ASN A 179 9.91 -17.21 6.55
CA ASN A 179 8.78 -18.15 6.68
C ASN A 179 9.25 -19.59 6.88
#